data_AF-A0A8X7TR91-F1
#
_entry.id   AF-A0A8X7TR91-F1
#
_cell.length_a   1.000
_cell.length_b   1.000
_cell.length_c   1.000
_cell.angle_alpha   90.00
_cell.angle_beta   90.00
_cell.angle_gamma   90.00
#
_symmetry.space_group_name_H-M   'P 1'
#
loop_
_entity.id
_entity.type
_entity.pdbx_description
1 polymer ?
#
loop_
_entity_poly.entity_id
_entity_poly.type
_entity_poly.pdbx_seq_one_letter_code
_entity_poly.pdbx_strand_id
1 'polypeptide(L)'
;MIYKSFEFPQSLYLYPQLETLILEKLSLVDIPPNVSLIGLKKLNLLSVRFSNDESVQRLLSICPRLEDLVVRRSTYTNVMVFTIDVPTLKCLSIDNTSGESRPEGVHGFVINAPSLRCFSIKDTFSNYVRFGDMPELVKASVNIICDQPILTAREKVQSTSSKI
;
A
#
# COMPACT_ATOMS: atom_id res chain seq x y z
N MET A 1 -11.45 -19.53 0.85
CA MET A 1 -10.06 -19.97 1.11
C MET A 1 -9.67 -19.46 2.49
N ILE A 2 -9.21 -20.33 3.39
CA ILE A 2 -8.73 -19.92 4.72
C ILE A 2 -7.22 -19.74 4.59
N TYR A 3 -6.75 -18.51 4.71
CA TYR A 3 -5.32 -18.21 4.68
C TYR A 3 -4.75 -18.32 6.10
N LYS A 4 -3.53 -18.84 6.21
CA LYS A 4 -2.90 -19.12 7.50
C LYS A 4 -2.36 -17.83 8.12
N SER A 5 -2.55 -17.66 9.42
CA SER A 5 -1.83 -16.66 10.21
C SER A 5 -0.35 -16.99 10.23
N PHE A 6 0.49 -15.98 10.07
CA PHE A 6 1.93 -16.11 10.02
C PHE A 6 2.58 -15.13 10.99
N GLU A 7 3.40 -15.68 11.87
CA GLU A 7 4.29 -14.95 12.77
C GLU A 7 5.72 -15.11 12.28
N PHE A 8 6.48 -14.02 12.28
CA PHE A 8 7.90 -14.11 11.95
C PHE A 8 8.64 -14.94 13.00
N PRO A 9 9.41 -15.97 12.59
CA PRO A 9 10.26 -16.68 13.54
C PRO A 9 11.34 -15.71 14.04
N GLN A 10 11.67 -15.79 15.32
CA GLN A 10 12.65 -14.89 15.96
C GLN A 10 14.01 -14.88 15.24
N SER A 11 14.37 -16.01 14.64
CA SER A 11 15.59 -16.17 13.86
C SER A 11 15.66 -15.22 12.65
N LEU A 12 14.51 -14.86 12.05
CA LEU A 12 14.44 -13.95 10.90
C LEU A 12 15.09 -12.58 11.20
N TYR A 13 14.93 -12.09 12.43
CA TYR A 13 15.50 -10.81 12.88
C TYR A 13 17.01 -10.86 13.16
N LEU A 14 17.58 -12.06 13.24
CA LEU A 14 18.99 -12.28 13.58
C LEU A 14 19.85 -12.58 12.34
N TYR A 15 19.26 -12.76 11.16
CA TYR A 15 19.97 -13.11 9.93
C TYR A 15 20.27 -11.86 9.07
N PRO A 16 21.47 -11.24 9.21
CA PRO A 16 21.85 -10.10 8.38
C PRO A 16 22.05 -10.46 6.89
N GLN A 17 22.13 -11.75 6.57
CA GLN A 17 22.29 -12.25 5.20
C GLN A 17 20.95 -12.37 4.46
N LEU A 18 19.81 -12.23 5.15
CA LEU A 18 18.51 -12.30 4.51
C LEU A 18 18.25 -11.03 3.69
N GLU A 19 18.50 -11.08 2.39
CA GLU A 19 18.31 -9.91 1.51
C GLU A 19 16.91 -9.82 0.90
N THR A 20 16.19 -10.93 0.77
CA THR A 20 14.88 -10.99 0.11
C THR A 20 13.87 -11.75 0.95
N LEU A 21 12.68 -11.17 1.12
CA LEU A 21 11.55 -11.76 1.83
C LEU A 21 10.32 -11.68 0.94
N ILE A 22 9.64 -12.81 0.77
CA ILE A 22 8.42 -12.91 -0.03
C ILE A 22 7.30 -13.41 0.88
N LEU A 23 6.28 -12.58 1.04
CA LEU A 23 5.07 -12.91 1.77
C LEU A 23 3.94 -13.03 0.76
N GLU A 24 3.38 -14.22 0.62
CA GLU A 24 2.30 -14.48 -0.32
C GLU A 24 1.15 -15.20 0.38
N LYS A 25 -0.08 -14.71 0.16
CA LYS A 25 -1.32 -15.40 0.54
C LYS A 25 -1.36 -15.81 2.02
N LEU A 26 -1.14 -14.84 2.92
CA LEU A 26 -1.12 -15.06 4.37
C LEU A 26 -1.70 -13.88 5.14
N SER A 27 -2.13 -14.13 6.38
CA SER A 27 -2.38 -13.08 7.38
C SER A 27 -1.11 -12.85 8.20
N LEU A 28 -0.49 -11.68 8.06
CA LEU A 28 0.66 -11.34 8.88
C LEU A 28 0.18 -10.89 10.25
N VAL A 29 0.63 -11.59 11.29
CA VAL A 29 0.39 -11.22 12.69
C VAL A 29 1.26 -10.01 13.04
N ASP A 30 0.78 -9.18 13.96
CA ASP A 30 1.48 -7.95 14.35
C ASP A 30 2.91 -8.20 14.81
N ILE A 31 3.80 -7.38 14.28
CA ILE A 31 5.23 -7.49 14.51
C ILE A 31 5.55 -6.99 15.93
N PRO A 32 6.39 -7.72 16.69
CA PRO A 32 6.86 -7.28 18.00
C PRO A 32 7.59 -5.92 17.94
N PRO A 33 7.56 -5.14 19.03
CA PRO A 33 8.39 -3.92 19.10
C PRO A 33 9.89 -4.27 19.13
N ASN A 34 10.74 -3.31 18.75
CA ASN A 34 12.21 -3.38 18.86
C ASN A 34 12.91 -4.49 18.06
N VAL A 35 12.30 -4.95 16.96
CA VAL A 35 12.93 -5.89 16.03
C VAL A 35 13.38 -5.20 14.75
N SER A 36 14.33 -5.79 14.02
CA SER A 36 14.78 -5.25 12.73
C SER A 36 15.21 -6.37 11.78
N LEU A 37 14.92 -6.18 10.50
CA LEU A 37 15.36 -7.00 9.37
C LEU A 37 16.52 -6.28 8.68
N ILE A 38 17.65 -6.17 9.38
CA ILE A 38 18.81 -5.35 8.99
C ILE A 38 19.44 -5.73 7.65
N GLY A 39 19.26 -6.97 7.19
CA GLY A 39 19.78 -7.45 5.90
C GLY A 39 18.85 -7.19 4.72
N LEU A 40 17.58 -6.89 4.99
CA LEU A 40 16.54 -6.97 3.97
C LEU A 40 16.60 -5.81 3.00
N LYS A 41 16.79 -6.14 1.72
CA LYS A 41 16.84 -5.20 0.60
C LYS A 41 15.62 -5.32 -0.31
N LYS A 42 14.96 -6.47 -0.34
CA LYS A 42 13.80 -6.72 -1.20
C LYS A 42 12.65 -7.32 -0.41
N LEU A 43 11.46 -6.75 -0.56
CA LEU A 43 10.25 -7.22 0.08
C LEU A 43 9.12 -7.36 -0.96
N ASN A 44 8.55 -8.55 -1.05
CA ASN A 44 7.37 -8.81 -1.88
C ASN A 44 6.16 -9.09 -0.98
N LEU A 45 5.12 -8.28 -1.13
CA LEU A 45 3.85 -8.38 -0.42
C LEU A 45 2.77 -8.75 -1.43
N LEU A 46 2.46 -10.04 -1.53
CA LEU A 46 1.60 -10.61 -2.56
C LEU A 46 0.32 -11.16 -1.94
N SER A 47 -0.77 -10.38 -1.97
CA SER A 47 -2.04 -10.76 -1.32
C SER A 47 -1.85 -11.06 0.17
N VAL A 48 -1.21 -10.13 0.89
CA VAL A 48 -1.03 -10.20 2.34
C VAL A 48 -2.17 -9.46 3.02
N ARG A 49 -2.69 -10.03 4.11
CA ARG A 49 -3.63 -9.40 5.04
C ARG A 49 -2.88 -8.94 6.28
N PHE A 50 -3.26 -7.79 6.80
CA PHE A 50 -2.64 -7.14 7.96
C PHE A 50 -3.69 -6.97 9.08
N SER A 51 -3.28 -6.67 10.30
CA SER A 51 -4.24 -6.35 11.37
C SER A 51 -4.95 -5.02 11.11
N ASN A 52 -4.21 -4.01 10.66
CA ASN A 52 -4.69 -2.66 10.34
C ASN A 52 -3.73 -1.95 9.36
N ASP A 53 -4.02 -0.68 9.06
CA ASP A 53 -3.22 0.17 8.17
C ASP A 53 -1.83 0.46 8.78
N GLU A 54 -1.73 0.62 10.10
CA GLU A 54 -0.49 0.86 10.82
C GLU A 54 0.47 -0.35 10.81
N SER A 55 -0.05 -1.57 10.71
CA SER A 55 0.75 -2.80 10.62
C SER A 55 1.65 -2.80 9.37
N VAL A 56 1.20 -2.19 8.26
CA VAL A 56 2.01 -2.03 7.04
C VAL A 56 3.21 -1.13 7.32
N GLN A 57 2.97 0.03 7.95
CA GLN A 57 4.03 0.97 8.29
C GLN A 57 5.02 0.35 9.27
N ARG A 58 4.54 -0.42 10.25
CA ARG A 58 5.40 -1.18 11.17
C ARG A 58 6.27 -2.20 10.45
N LEU A 59 5.73 -2.92 9.46
CA LEU A 59 6.54 -3.87 8.67
C LEU A 59 7.63 -3.15 7.89
N LEU A 60 7.31 -2.03 7.26
CA LEU A 60 8.29 -1.28 6.47
C LEU A 60 9.36 -0.62 7.36
N SER A 61 8.99 -0.13 8.55
CA SER A 61 9.92 0.54 9.46
C SER A 61 10.98 -0.39 10.06
N ILE A 62 10.70 -1.69 10.18
CA ILE A 62 11.69 -2.67 10.63
C ILE A 62 12.69 -3.08 9.52
N CYS A 63 12.55 -2.56 8.30
CA CYS A 63 13.38 -2.91 7.14
C CYS A 63 14.31 -1.72 6.73
N PRO A 64 15.35 -1.39 7.51
CA PRO A 64 16.11 -0.14 7.37
C PRO A 64 16.92 -0.02 6.07
N ARG A 65 17.09 -1.11 5.31
CA ARG A 65 17.86 -1.16 4.06
C ARG A 65 17.00 -1.52 2.86
N LEU A 66 15.68 -1.38 2.95
CA LEU A 66 14.77 -1.79 1.90
C LEU A 66 14.95 -0.94 0.64
N GLU A 67 15.33 -1.58 -0.47
CA GLU A 67 15.60 -0.93 -1.75
C GLU A 67 14.56 -1.28 -2.82
N ASP A 68 13.91 -2.44 -2.71
CA ASP A 68 12.95 -2.96 -3.69
C ASP A 68 11.67 -3.43 -2.98
N LEU A 69 10.52 -2.90 -3.39
CA LEU A 69 9.22 -3.25 -2.85
C LEU A 69 8.25 -3.59 -3.97
N VAL A 70 7.70 -4.81 -3.90
CA VAL A 70 6.62 -5.25 -4.75
C VAL A 70 5.36 -5.43 -3.91
N VAL A 71 4.29 -4.76 -4.30
CA VAL A 71 2.97 -4.87 -3.66
C VAL A 71 1.96 -5.36 -4.68
N ARG A 72 1.35 -6.52 -4.43
CA ARG A 72 0.14 -6.95 -5.13
C ARG A 72 -0.99 -7.05 -4.13
N ARG A 73 -1.97 -6.16 -4.25
CA ARG A 73 -3.21 -6.22 -3.47
C ARG A 73 -4.21 -7.14 -4.17
N SER A 74 -5.05 -7.78 -3.36
CA SER A 74 -6.22 -8.54 -3.82
C SER A 74 -7.39 -8.26 -2.89
N THR A 75 -8.54 -8.85 -3.18
CA THR A 75 -9.72 -8.84 -2.29
C THR A 75 -9.44 -9.30 -0.86
N TYR A 76 -8.32 -9.97 -0.63
CA TYR A 76 -7.90 -10.43 0.68
C TYR A 76 -7.20 -9.35 1.52
N THR A 77 -6.58 -8.36 0.88
CA THR A 77 -5.89 -7.26 1.56
C THR A 77 -6.90 -6.29 2.15
N ASN A 78 -6.88 -6.13 3.47
CA ASN A 78 -7.86 -5.36 4.24
C ASN A 78 -7.44 -3.92 4.57
N VAL A 79 -6.26 -3.51 4.12
CA VAL A 79 -5.70 -2.18 4.38
C VAL A 79 -6.46 -1.13 3.57
N MET A 80 -6.98 -0.08 4.20
CA MET A 80 -7.67 1.00 3.51
C MET A 80 -6.64 1.89 2.80
N VAL A 81 -5.73 2.49 3.56
CA VAL A 81 -4.66 3.35 3.04
C VAL A 81 -3.30 2.69 3.24
N PHE A 82 -2.72 2.20 2.14
CA PHE A 82 -1.41 1.58 2.13
C PHE A 82 -0.33 2.66 2.08
N THR A 83 0.25 2.97 3.25
CA THR A 83 1.29 4.01 3.37
C THR A 83 2.68 3.41 3.22
N ILE A 84 3.41 3.88 2.21
CA ILE A 84 4.79 3.54 1.91
C ILE A 84 5.63 4.75 2.26
N ASP A 85 6.24 4.75 3.43
CA ASP A 85 7.19 5.78 3.87
C ASP A 85 8.57 5.13 4.05
N VAL A 86 9.32 5.05 2.95
CA VAL A 86 10.58 4.30 2.87
C VAL A 86 11.62 5.13 2.12
N PRO A 87 12.46 5.89 2.85
CA PRO A 87 13.44 6.79 2.23
C PRO A 87 14.51 6.10 1.40
N THR A 88 14.81 4.84 1.68
CA THR A 88 15.85 4.04 0.99
C THR A 88 15.35 3.35 -0.28
N LEU A 89 14.03 3.40 -0.54
CA LEU A 89 13.42 2.63 -1.60
C LEU A 89 13.85 3.16 -2.97
N LYS A 90 14.38 2.28 -3.82
CA LYS A 90 14.86 2.59 -5.18
C LYS A 90 13.89 2.11 -6.25
N CYS A 91 13.22 0.98 -6.01
CA CYS A 91 12.28 0.36 -6.93
C CYS A 91 10.94 0.08 -6.22
N LEU A 92 9.84 0.48 -6.84
CA LEU A 92 8.50 0.21 -6.36
C LEU A 92 7.61 -0.28 -7.50
N SER A 93 6.97 -1.42 -7.30
CA SER A 93 5.95 -1.97 -8.20
C SER A 93 4.66 -2.25 -7.44
N ILE A 94 3.57 -1.63 -7.85
CA ILE A 94 2.23 -1.79 -7.27
C ILE A 94 1.27 -2.36 -8.30
N ASP A 95 0.54 -3.38 -7.89
CA ASP A 95 -0.55 -4.01 -8.63
C ASP A 95 -1.79 -4.07 -7.72
N ASN A 96 -2.78 -3.24 -8.03
CA ASN A 96 -4.06 -3.12 -7.31
C ASN A 96 -5.23 -3.26 -8.30
N THR A 97 -5.13 -4.21 -9.25
CA THR A 97 -6.18 -4.43 -10.25
C THR A 97 -7.14 -5.56 -9.89
N SER A 98 -6.95 -6.21 -8.74
CA SER A 98 -7.68 -7.42 -8.33
C SER A 98 -8.80 -7.15 -7.32
N GLY A 99 -9.28 -5.91 -7.21
CA GLY A 99 -10.37 -5.56 -6.30
C GLY A 99 -11.74 -5.86 -6.91
N GLU A 100 -12.63 -6.49 -6.14
CA GLU A 100 -13.98 -6.87 -6.60
C GLU A 100 -15.06 -5.87 -6.14
N SER A 101 -14.96 -5.36 -4.91
CA SER A 101 -15.91 -4.40 -4.34
C SER A 101 -15.19 -3.29 -3.58
N ARG A 102 -15.51 -2.03 -3.90
CA ARG A 102 -14.85 -0.88 -3.28
C ARG A 102 -15.40 -0.65 -1.88
N PRO A 103 -14.54 -0.55 -0.85
CA PRO A 103 -15.00 -0.22 0.49
C PRO A 103 -15.51 1.22 0.55
N GLU A 104 -16.41 1.50 1.47
CA GLU A 104 -16.80 2.87 1.79
C GLU A 104 -15.60 3.63 2.41
N GLY A 105 -15.50 4.93 2.14
CA GLY A 105 -14.43 5.79 2.65
C GLY A 105 -13.19 5.86 1.76
N VAL A 106 -12.13 6.46 2.30
CA VAL A 106 -10.86 6.71 1.59
C VAL A 106 -10.02 5.44 1.56
N HIS A 107 -9.66 4.98 0.37
CA HIS A 107 -8.81 3.81 0.18
C HIS A 107 -7.86 3.98 -1.00
N GLY A 108 -6.62 3.53 -0.79
CA GLY A 108 -5.59 3.48 -1.81
C GLY A 108 -4.20 3.59 -1.23
N PHE A 109 -3.39 4.56 -1.68
CA PHE A 109 -1.96 4.60 -1.43
C PHE A 109 -1.44 5.99 -1.06
N VAL A 110 -0.47 6.03 -0.15
CA VAL A 110 0.39 7.20 0.09
C VAL A 110 1.82 6.75 -0.08
N ILE A 111 2.57 7.41 -0.96
CA ILE A 111 3.93 6.98 -1.34
C ILE A 111 4.92 8.12 -1.10
N ASN A 112 5.72 7.99 -0.05
CA ASN A 112 6.83 8.86 0.32
C ASN A 112 8.14 8.07 0.18
N ALA A 113 8.81 8.23 -0.96
CA ALA A 113 10.04 7.50 -1.29
C ALA A 113 11.00 8.42 -2.07
N PRO A 114 11.72 9.33 -1.39
CA PRO A 114 12.57 10.32 -2.05
C PRO A 114 13.70 9.74 -2.92
N SER A 115 14.21 8.54 -2.59
CA SER A 115 15.28 7.86 -3.35
C SER A 115 14.76 6.99 -4.50
N LEU A 116 13.47 7.08 -4.83
CA LEU A 116 12.84 6.18 -5.80
C LEU A 116 13.33 6.50 -7.22
N ARG A 117 13.87 5.49 -7.90
CA ARG A 117 14.41 5.60 -9.27
C ARG A 117 13.52 4.91 -10.30
N CYS A 118 12.89 3.81 -9.92
CA CYS A 118 12.01 3.01 -10.77
C CYS A 118 10.64 2.87 -10.10
N PHE A 119 9.59 3.33 -10.78
CA PHE A 119 8.24 3.29 -10.27
C PHE A 119 7.26 2.66 -11.28
N SER A 120 6.43 1.73 -10.82
CA SER A 120 5.32 1.19 -11.59
C SER A 120 4.09 1.06 -10.71
N ILE A 121 2.95 1.56 -11.18
CA ILE A 121 1.65 1.36 -10.53
C ILE A 121 0.59 0.98 -11.57
N LYS A 122 -0.15 -0.08 -11.27
CA LYS A 122 -1.41 -0.42 -11.93
C LYS A 122 -2.50 -0.44 -10.87
N ASP A 123 -3.41 0.50 -10.92
CA ASP A 123 -4.45 0.67 -9.90
C ASP A 123 -5.79 0.97 -10.56
N THR A 124 -6.74 0.05 -10.43
CA THR A 124 -8.10 0.23 -10.98
C THR A 124 -9.15 0.30 -9.88
N PHE A 125 -8.72 0.46 -8.63
CA PHE A 125 -9.58 0.24 -7.48
C PHE A 125 -9.56 1.39 -6.47
N SER A 126 -8.42 2.04 -6.25
CA SER A 126 -8.30 3.12 -5.28
C SER A 126 -9.10 4.37 -5.68
N ASN A 127 -9.67 5.05 -4.67
CA ASN A 127 -10.22 6.40 -4.84
C ASN A 127 -9.24 7.50 -4.39
N TYR A 128 -8.12 7.13 -3.78
CA TYR A 128 -7.12 8.06 -3.29
C TYR A 128 -5.70 7.52 -3.49
N VAL A 129 -4.88 8.26 -4.24
CA VAL A 129 -3.46 7.99 -4.41
C VAL A 129 -2.71 9.30 -4.24
N ARG A 130 -1.76 9.33 -3.29
CA ARG A 130 -0.87 10.47 -3.06
C ARG A 130 0.57 10.08 -3.28
N PHE A 131 1.27 10.91 -4.04
CA PHE A 131 2.70 10.84 -4.28
C PHE A 131 3.38 11.97 -3.51
N GLY A 132 4.41 11.64 -2.73
CA GLY A 132 5.39 12.61 -2.24
C GLY A 132 6.44 12.92 -3.31
N ASP A 133 7.36 13.82 -3.00
CA ASP A 133 8.44 14.19 -3.92
C ASP A 133 9.36 13.00 -4.21
N MET A 134 9.68 12.82 -5.49
CA MET A 134 10.56 11.75 -5.99
C MET A 134 11.64 12.35 -6.89
N PRO A 135 12.59 13.14 -6.34
CA PRO A 135 13.58 13.87 -7.12
C PRO A 135 14.52 12.95 -7.94
N GLU A 136 14.71 11.71 -7.52
CA GLU A 136 15.63 10.74 -8.15
C GLU A 136 14.96 9.85 -9.20
N LEU A 137 13.70 10.11 -9.57
CA LEU A 137 12.91 9.23 -10.43
C LEU A 137 13.44 9.23 -11.87
N VAL A 138 13.88 8.06 -12.34
CA VAL A 138 14.43 7.85 -13.69
C VAL A 138 13.39 7.24 -14.64
N LYS A 139 12.59 6.29 -14.14
CA LYS A 139 11.61 5.55 -14.95
C LYS A 139 10.30 5.39 -14.19
N ALA A 140 9.20 5.71 -14.86
CA ALA A 140 7.85 5.57 -14.33
C ALA A 140 6.91 4.88 -15.33
N SER A 141 5.99 4.06 -14.82
CA SER A 141 4.84 3.54 -15.56
C SER A 141 3.60 3.66 -14.67
N VAL A 142 2.68 4.54 -15.03
CA VAL A 142 1.48 4.85 -14.22
C VAL A 142 0.24 4.49 -15.02
N ASN A 143 -0.56 3.56 -14.51
CA ASN A 143 -1.88 3.22 -15.04
C ASN A 143 -2.87 3.23 -13.88
N ILE A 144 -3.59 4.34 -13.72
CA ILE A 144 -4.56 4.54 -12.64
C ILE A 144 -5.93 4.82 -13.28
N ILE A 145 -6.93 4.03 -12.93
CA ILE A 145 -8.32 4.21 -13.34
C ILE A 145 -9.14 4.63 -12.13
N CYS A 146 -9.45 5.91 -12.05
CA CYS A 146 -10.38 6.45 -11.05
C CYS A 146 -11.79 6.46 -11.65
N ASP A 147 -12.77 5.81 -11.01
CA ASP A 147 -14.16 6.11 -11.37
C ASP A 147 -14.46 7.51 -10.85
N GLN A 148 -14.73 8.43 -11.76
CA GLN A 148 -15.26 9.75 -11.42
C GLN A 148 -16.56 9.55 -10.61
N PRO A 149 -16.74 10.22 -9.46
CA PRO A 149 -18.08 10.33 -8.90
C PRO A 149 -18.92 11.09 -9.93
N ILE A 150 -20.03 10.49 -10.38
CA ILE A 150 -21.06 11.22 -11.11
C ILE A 150 -21.56 12.30 -10.15
N LEU A 151 -21.13 13.55 -10.35
CA LEU A 151 -21.72 14.71 -9.70
C LEU A 151 -23.16 14.82 -10.21
N THR A 152 -24.11 14.19 -9.54
CA THR A 152 -25.52 14.50 -9.70
C THR A 152 -25.79 15.83 -9.00
N ALA A 153 -25.45 16.93 -9.69
CA ALA A 153 -25.97 18.24 -9.35
C ALA A 153 -27.51 18.21 -9.47
N ARG A 154 -28.19 18.19 -8.33
CA ARG A 154 -29.56 18.68 -8.19
C ARG A 154 -29.59 19.68 -7.05
N GLU A 155 -29.10 20.88 -7.32
CA GLU A 155 -29.58 22.07 -6.63
C GLU A 155 -31.05 22.26 -7.01
N LYS A 156 -31.98 21.85 -6.14
CA LYS A 156 -33.33 22.40 -6.15
C LYS A 156 -33.26 23.71 -5.37
N VAL A 157 -33.07 24.82 -6.08
CA VAL A 157 -33.42 26.15 -5.56
C VAL A 157 -34.92 26.13 -5.27
N GLN A 158 -35.25 26.21 -4.00
CA GLN A 158 -36.62 26.31 -3.52
C GLN A 158 -37.08 27.76 -3.74
N SER A 159 -37.73 28.01 -4.89
CA SER A 159 -38.54 29.20 -5.09
C SER A 159 -39.98 28.85 -4.74
N THR A 160 -40.43 29.30 -3.58
CA THR A 160 -41.86 29.52 -3.34
C THR A 160 -42.05 30.96 -2.91
N SER A 161 -42.54 31.75 -3.86
CA SER A 161 -43.09 33.09 -3.65
C SER A 161 -44.10 33.09 -2.52
N SER A 162 -43.94 34.05 -1.61
CA SER A 162 -45.04 34.60 -0.83
C SER A 162 -46.04 35.24 -1.80
N LYS A 163 -47.31 34.82 -1.73
CA LYS A 163 -48.45 35.64 -2.16
C LYS A 163 -49.30 35.93 -0.92
N ILE A 164 -49.71 37.19 -0.90
CA ILE A 164 -50.57 37.92 0.04
C ILE A 164 -51.77 37.10 0.49
#